data_AF-X1SW99-F1
#
_entry.id   AF-X1SW99-F1
#
_cell.length_a   1.000
_cell.length_b   1.000
_cell.length_c   1.000
_cell.angle_alpha   90.00
_cell.angle_beta   90.00
_cell.angle_gamma   90.00
#
_symmetry.space_group_name_H-M   'P 1'
#
loop_
_entity.id
_entity.type
_entity.pdbx_description
1 polymer ?
#
loop_
_entity_poly.entity_id
_entity_poly.type
_entity_poly.pdbx_seq_one_letter_code
_entity_poly.pdbx_strand_id
1 'polypeptide(L)' 'MANLFRQALEILYKTGERTKEEQELLDTALIPLNIRGCPFPGDMTVGECLEKLAKIVEEA' A
#
# COMPACT_ATOMS: atom_id res chain seq x y z
N MET A 1 2.22 15.39 -5.13
CA MET A 1 1.41 14.95 -3.96
C MET A 1 2.12 13.73 -3.37
N ALA A 2 2.29 13.63 -2.06
CA ALA A 2 2.95 12.46 -1.48
C ALA A 2 2.04 11.24 -1.67
N ASN A 3 2.51 10.24 -2.42
CA ASN A 3 1.73 9.05 -2.73
C ASN A 3 1.74 8.12 -1.51
N LEU A 4 0.57 7.99 -0.85
CA LEU A 4 0.40 7.15 0.33
C LEU A 4 0.81 5.70 0.05
N PHE A 5 0.45 5.16 -1.13
CA PHE A 5 0.75 3.77 -1.49
C PHE A 5 2.24 3.55 -1.71
N ARG A 6 2.95 4.56 -2.23
CA ARG A 6 4.39 4.49 -2.44
C ARG A 6 5.15 4.52 -1.11
N GLN A 7 4.71 5.37 -0.18
CA GLN A 7 5.24 5.37 1.19
C GLN A 7 4.95 4.05 1.91
N ALA A 8 3.74 3.52 1.79
CA ALA A 8 3.39 2.22 2.37
C ALA A 8 4.24 1.09 1.79
N LEU A 9 4.57 1.15 0.49
CA LEU A 9 5.46 0.18 -0.17
C LEU A 9 6.90 0.28 0.35
N GLU A 10 7.43 1.50 0.52
CA GLU A 10 8.75 1.70 1.14
C GLU A 10 8.79 1.17 2.58
N ILE A 11 7.75 1.41 3.38
CA ILE A 11 7.63 0.89 4.75
C ILE A 11 7.46 -0.64 4.77
N LEU A 12 6.77 -1.19 3.77
CA LEU A 12 6.60 -2.64 3.63
C LEU A 12 7.94 -3.34 3.41
N TYR A 13 8.80 -2.77 2.56
CA TYR A 13 10.13 -3.31 2.26
C TYR A 13 11.22 -2.90 3.25
N LYS A 14 10.95 -1.93 4.13
CA LYS A 14 11.87 -1.54 5.19
C LYS A 14 12.13 -2.71 6.13
N THR A 15 13.40 -3.13 6.21
CA THR A 15 13.88 -4.11 7.20
C THR A 15 14.26 -3.38 8.49
N GLY A 16 13.39 -3.42 9.50
CA GLY A 16 13.61 -2.80 10.81
C GLY A 16 12.32 -2.64 11.61
N GLU A 17 12.41 -2.07 12.80
CA GLU A 17 11.22 -1.69 13.57
C GLU A 17 10.46 -0.58 12.84
N ARG A 18 9.16 -0.79 12.69
CA ARG A 18 8.23 0.21 12.17
C ARG A 18 7.76 1.08 13.32
N THR A 19 7.72 2.39 13.12
CA THR A 19 7.07 3.27 14.08
C THR A 19 5.56 3.07 14.03
N LYS A 20 4.86 3.55 15.06
CA LYS A 20 3.39 3.49 15.10
C LYS A 20 2.76 4.25 13.92
N GLU A 21 3.33 5.39 13.55
CA GLU A 21 2.89 6.18 12.39
C GLU A 21 3.10 5.42 11.07
N GLU A 22 4.23 4.74 10.90
CA GLU A 22 4.50 3.90 9.73
C GLU A 22 3.50 2.74 9.62
N GLN A 23 3.14 2.14 10.75
CA GLN A 23 2.13 1.09 10.82
C GLN A 23 0.74 1.62 10.47
N GLU A 24 0.32 2.76 11.04
CA GLU A 24 -0.97 3.40 10.72
C GLU A 24 -1.07 3.81 9.24
N LEU A 25 0.03 4.25 8.64
CA LEU A 25 0.12 4.58 7.21
C LEU A 25 -0.06 3.32 6.34
N LEU A 26 0.63 2.23 6.70
CA LEU A 26 0.45 0.92 6.07
C LEU A 26 -0.99 0.46 6.16
N ASP A 27 -1.57 0.42 7.37
CA ASP A 27 -2.96 0.02 7.59
C ASP A 27 -3.92 0.84 6.73
N THR A 28 -3.74 2.17 6.68
CA THR A 28 -4.56 3.07 5.83
C THR A 28 -4.42 2.73 4.35
N ALA A 29 -3.21 2.45 3.86
CA ALA A 29 -2.96 2.08 2.48
C ALA A 29 -3.50 0.68 2.12
N LEU A 30 -3.69 -0.19 3.10
CA LEU A 30 -4.26 -1.53 2.95
C LEU A 30 -5.79 -1.57 3.07
N ILE A 31 -6.44 -0.53 3.63
CA ILE A 31 -7.91 -0.45 3.70
C ILE A 31 -8.57 -0.75 2.33
N PRO A 32 -8.15 -0.12 1.21
CA PRO A 32 -8.74 -0.38 -0.10
C PRO A 32 -8.57 -1.83 -0.60
N LEU A 33 -7.52 -2.51 -0.14
CA LEU A 33 -7.25 -3.92 -0.47
C LEU A 33 -8.16 -4.87 0.29
N ASN A 34 -8.59 -4.49 1.49
CA ASN A 34 -9.48 -5.29 2.34
C ASN A 34 -10.98 -5.08 2.04
N ILE A 35 -11.34 -4.12 1.17
CA ILE A 35 -12.74 -3.91 0.77
C ILE A 35 -13.17 -5.01 -0.20
N ARG A 36 -14.33 -5.64 0.08
CA ARG A 36 -14.96 -6.59 -0.86
C ARG A 36 -15.20 -5.89 -2.20
N GLY A 37 -14.62 -6.43 -3.27
CA GLY A 37 -14.65 -5.82 -4.61
C GLY A 37 -13.34 -5.16 -5.03
N CYS A 38 -12.28 -5.30 -4.24
CA CYS A 38 -10.95 -4.92 -4.68
C CYS A 38 -10.60 -5.65 -5.99
N PRO A 39 -10.17 -4.93 -7.05
CA PRO A 39 -9.92 -5.53 -8.37
C PRO A 39 -8.64 -6.38 -8.41
N PHE A 40 -7.89 -6.47 -7.30
CA PHE A 40 -6.65 -7.23 -7.28
C PHE A 40 -6.90 -8.72 -7.01
N PRO A 41 -6.28 -9.61 -7.81
CA PRO A 41 -6.39 -11.05 -7.61
C PRO A 41 -5.77 -11.46 -6.27
N GLY A 42 -6.35 -12.46 -5.60
CA GLY A 42 -5.83 -13.01 -4.34
C GLY A 42 -4.43 -13.63 -4.45
N ASP A 43 -3.95 -13.84 -5.68
CA ASP A 43 -2.59 -14.34 -5.98
C ASP A 43 -1.53 -13.23 -6.00
N MET A 44 -1.91 -11.94 -6.02
CA MET A 44 -0.96 -10.83 -5.93
C MET A 44 -0.51 -10.58 -4.50
N THR A 45 0.78 -10.30 -4.35
CA THR A 45 1.32 -9.86 -3.06
C THR A 45 0.83 -8.45 -2.72
N VAL A 46 0.79 -8.15 -1.42
CA VAL A 46 0.46 -6.80 -0.93
C VAL A 46 1.35 -5.73 -1.57
N GLY A 47 2.63 -6.03 -1.82
CA GLY A 47 3.56 -5.12 -2.49
C GLY A 47 3.17 -4.81 -3.93
N GLU A 48 2.75 -5.81 -4.72
CA GLU A 48 2.29 -5.61 -6.10
C GLU A 48 0.99 -4.80 -6.17
N CYS A 49 0.08 -5.05 -5.22
CA CYS A 49 -1.16 -4.29 -5.09
C CYS A 49 -0.88 -2.81 -4.77
N LEU A 50 0.01 -2.55 -3.81
CA LEU A 50 0.43 -1.19 -3.46
C LEU A 50 1.14 -0.49 -4.63
N GLU A 51 1.98 -1.18 -5.40
CA GLU A 51 2.63 -0.61 -6.59
C GLU A 51 1.60 -0.19 -7.66
N LYS A 52 0.61 -1.04 -7.92
CA LYS A 52 -0.45 -0.72 -8.88
C LYS A 52 -1.32 0.45 -8.43
N LEU A 53 -1.69 0.49 -7.15
CA LEU A 53 -2.41 1.64 -6.57
C LEU A 53 -1.58 2.92 -6.63
N ALA A 54 -0.27 2.82 -6.36
CA ALA A 54 0.63 3.95 -6.46
C ALA A 54 0.65 4.52 -7.88
N LYS A 55 0.77 3.68 -8.91
CA LYS A 55 0.74 4.10 -10.33
C LYS A 55 -0.60 4.75 -10.70
N ILE A 56 -1.73 4.16 -10.31
CA ILE A 56 -3.06 4.73 -10.56
C ILE A 56 -3.18 6.15 -9.98
N VAL A 57 -2.69 6.37 -8.77
CA VAL A 57 -2.74 7.69 -8.11
C VAL A 57 -1.72 8.68 -8.67
N GLU A 58 -0.61 8.21 -9.25
CA GLU A 58 0.38 9.06 -9.93
C GLU A 58 -0.06 9.50 -11.32
N GLU A 59 -0.86 8.69 -11.99
CA GLU A 59 -1.39 8.95 -13.34
C GLU A 59 -2.74 9.69 -13.34
N ALA A 60 -3.41 9.78 -12.18
CA ALA A 60 -4.68 10.50 -11.97
C ALA A 60 -4.47 11.99 -11.67
#